data_AF-A0A2N2DYD8-F1
#
_entry.id   AF-A0A2N2DYD8-F1
#
_cell.length_a   1.000
_cell.length_b   1.000
_cell.length_c   1.000
_cell.angle_alpha   90.00
_cell.angle_beta   90.00
_cell.angle_gamma   90.00
#
_symmetry.space_group_name_H-M   'P 1'
#
loop_
_entity.id
_entity.type
_entity.pdbx_description
1 polymer ?
#
loop_
_entity_poly.entity_id
_entity_poly.type
_entity_poly.pdbx_seq_one_letter_code
_entity_poly.pdbx_strand_id
1 'polypeptide(L)'
;MKKLLNKKGFTLIELIVVIAIIAILAAILIPALLDYINEANITRQQSNARSEYSRVVLLVATKNEAAPASGAAFDVGDDLSCTATITDGVVSDFVCESDLATFSYPDFSADRK
;
A
#
# COMPACT_ATOMS: atom_id res chain seq x y z
N MET A 1 41.58 52.23 0.79
CA MET A 1 41.43 51.52 2.08
C MET A 1 40.46 50.37 1.89
N LYS A 2 40.92 49.11 1.96
CA LYS A 2 40.07 47.93 1.76
C LYS A 2 39.45 47.55 3.11
N LYS A 3 38.14 47.73 3.27
CA LYS A 3 37.38 47.24 4.44
C LYS A 3 37.50 45.73 4.48
N LEU A 4 38.12 45.18 5.52
CA LEU A 4 38.05 43.75 5.81
C LEU A 4 36.62 43.44 6.26
N LEU A 5 35.87 42.75 5.42
CA LEU A 5 34.51 42.31 5.76
C LEU A 5 34.61 41.30 6.91
N ASN A 6 33.98 41.62 8.04
CA ASN A 6 33.81 40.72 9.18
C ASN A 6 33.16 39.41 8.72
N LYS A 7 33.94 38.33 8.63
CA LYS A 7 33.41 37.00 8.47
C LYS A 7 32.82 36.56 9.82
N LYS A 8 31.51 36.73 10.00
CA LYS A 8 30.76 36.09 11.10
C LYS A 8 30.83 34.57 10.86
N GLY A 9 31.65 33.88 11.65
CA GLY A 9 31.69 32.42 11.64
C GLY A 9 30.45 31.85 12.32
N PHE A 10 29.85 30.84 11.71
CA PHE A 10 28.83 30.01 12.33
C PHE A 10 29.47 29.20 13.45
N THR A 11 28.91 29.24 14.65
CA THR A 11 29.52 28.54 15.79
C THR A 11 29.13 27.06 15.75
N LEU A 12 30.06 26.16 16.10
CA LEU A 12 29.77 24.73 16.17
C LEU A 12 28.65 24.41 17.18
N ILE A 13 28.54 25.23 18.23
CA ILE A 13 27.48 25.08 19.23
C ILE A 13 26.09 25.40 18.66
N GLU A 14 25.96 26.41 17.80
CA GLU A 14 24.71 26.71 17.10
C GLU A 14 24.26 25.51 16.25
N LEU A 15 25.20 24.82 15.59
CA LEU A 15 24.87 23.63 14.82
C LEU A 15 24.39 22.48 15.72
N ILE A 16 25.07 22.23 16.83
CA ILE A 16 24.77 21.12 17.74
C ILE A 16 23.38 21.25 18.36
N VAL A 17 22.99 22.46 18.76
CA VAL A 17 21.65 22.69 19.33
C VAL A 17 20.55 22.46 18.29
N VAL A 18 20.78 22.86 17.03
CA VAL A 18 19.80 22.67 15.96
C VAL A 18 19.57 21.19 15.66
N ILE A 19 20.64 20.40 15.51
CA ILE A 19 20.49 18.94 15.27
C ILE A 19 19.85 18.24 16.48
N ALA A 20 20.10 18.72 17.70
CA ALA A 20 19.48 18.17 18.90
C ALA A 20 17.95 18.37 18.90
N ILE A 21 17.47 19.56 18.50
CA ILE A 21 16.03 19.84 18.38
C ILE A 21 15.41 19.03 17.23
N ILE A 22 16.07 18.96 16.07
CA ILE A 22 15.59 18.17 14.92
C ILE A 22 15.47 16.69 15.31
N ALA A 23 16.43 16.14 16.06
CA ALA A 23 16.38 14.75 16.52
C ALA A 23 15.15 14.46 17.40
N ILE A 24 14.83 15.36 18.33
CA ILE A 24 13.64 15.22 19.19
C ILE A 24 12.35 15.27 18.37
N LEU A 25 12.25 16.22 17.43
CA LEU A 25 11.07 16.35 16.56
C LEU A 25 10.91 15.14 15.64
N ALA A 26 12.01 14.69 15.02
CA ALA A 26 12.02 13.54 14.12
C ALA A 26 11.60 12.25 14.84
N ALA A 27 12.00 12.06 16.09
CA ALA A 27 11.63 10.88 16.88
C ALA A 27 10.12 10.69 17.04
N ILE A 28 9.35 11.80 17.13
CA ILE A 28 7.89 11.75 17.25
C ILE A 28 7.22 11.78 15.87
N LEU A 29 7.78 12.54 14.92
CA LEU A 29 7.19 12.75 13.60
C LEU A 29 7.29 11.51 12.69
N ILE A 30 8.43 10.81 12.71
CA ILE A 30 8.67 9.67 11.82
C ILE A 30 7.64 8.54 12.00
N PRO A 31 7.37 8.02 13.21
CA PRO A 31 6.40 6.93 13.34
C PRO A 31 5.00 7.33 12.88
N ALA A 32 4.53 8.53 13.25
CA ALA A 32 3.23 9.04 12.82
C ALA A 32 3.11 9.20 11.29
N LEU A 33 4.20 9.61 10.63
CA LEU A 33 4.24 9.71 9.18
C LEU A 33 4.22 8.33 8.50
N LEU A 34 4.93 7.34 9.07
CA LEU A 34 4.94 5.97 8.54
C LEU A 34 3.54 5.34 8.62
N ASP A 35 2.84 5.52 9.75
CA ASP A 35 1.46 5.03 9.91
C ASP A 35 0.53 5.65 8.86
N TYR A 36 0.62 6.97 8.63
CA TYR A 36 -0.18 7.65 7.61
C TYR A 36 0.09 7.14 6.18
N ILE A 37 1.36 6.86 5.86
CA ILE A 37 1.74 6.28 4.57
C ILE A 37 1.16 4.86 4.43
N ASN A 38 1.22 4.06 5.48
CA ASN A 38 0.68 2.70 5.50
C ASN A 38 -0.84 2.70 5.31
N GLU A 39 -1.58 3.57 5.99
CA GLU A 39 -3.03 3.72 5.79
C GLU A 39 -3.40 4.13 4.35
N ALA A 40 -2.62 5.05 3.77
CA ALA A 40 -2.78 5.44 2.37
C ALA A 40 -2.53 4.26 1.42
N ASN A 41 -1.53 3.43 1.70
CA ASN A 41 -1.24 2.23 0.91
C ASN A 41 -2.34 1.16 1.04
N ILE A 42 -2.85 0.91 2.26
CA ILE A 42 -3.98 -0.01 2.48
C ILE A 42 -5.20 0.45 1.69
N THR A 43 -5.51 1.75 1.69
CA THR A 43 -6.64 2.30 0.93
C THR A 43 -6.47 2.13 -0.58
N ARG A 44 -5.25 2.32 -1.10
CA ARG A 44 -4.92 2.08 -2.52
C ARG A 44 -5.05 0.61 -2.88
N GLN A 45 -4.47 -0.28 -2.07
CA GLN A 45 -4.53 -1.73 -2.26
C GLN A 45 -5.99 -2.23 -2.22
N GLN A 46 -6.82 -1.71 -1.33
CA GLN A 46 -8.24 -2.04 -1.28
C GLN A 46 -8.99 -1.67 -2.57
N SER A 47 -8.68 -0.50 -3.14
CA SER A 47 -9.25 -0.06 -4.42
C SER A 47 -8.81 -0.97 -5.56
N ASN A 48 -7.52 -1.33 -5.62
CA ASN A 48 -6.98 -2.21 -6.63
C ASN A 48 -7.57 -3.62 -6.52
N ALA A 49 -7.62 -4.19 -5.31
CA ALA A 49 -8.22 -5.49 -5.04
C ALA A 49 -9.68 -5.56 -5.55
N ARG A 50 -10.47 -4.51 -5.31
CA ARG A 50 -11.87 -4.45 -5.78
C ARG A 50 -11.98 -4.34 -7.30
N SER A 51 -11.11 -3.55 -7.92
CA SER A 51 -11.04 -3.42 -9.38
C SER A 51 -10.68 -4.77 -10.02
N GLU A 52 -9.69 -5.46 -9.46
CA GLU A 52 -9.26 -6.77 -9.93
C GLU A 52 -10.28 -7.86 -9.71
N TYR A 53 -10.96 -7.89 -8.56
CA TYR A 53 -12.07 -8.80 -8.32
C TYR A 53 -13.11 -8.70 -9.43
N SER A 54 -13.51 -7.47 -9.77
CA SER A 54 -14.48 -7.22 -10.84
C SER A 54 -13.98 -7.69 -12.21
N ARG A 55 -12.67 -7.52 -12.50
CA ARG A 55 -12.03 -8.03 -13.72
C ARG A 55 -12.04 -9.56 -13.77
N VAL A 56 -11.66 -10.23 -12.68
CA VAL A 56 -11.60 -11.70 -12.61
C VAL A 56 -13.00 -12.30 -12.75
N VAL A 57 -14.01 -11.75 -12.06
CA VAL A 57 -15.40 -12.20 -12.20
C VAL A 57 -15.87 -12.12 -13.65
N LEU A 58 -15.54 -11.03 -14.36
CA LEU A 58 -15.88 -10.89 -15.79
C LEU A 58 -15.16 -11.93 -16.67
N LEU A 59 -13.87 -12.16 -16.43
CA LEU A 59 -13.08 -13.13 -17.21
C LEU A 59 -13.58 -14.56 -17.01
N VAL A 60 -13.94 -14.91 -15.78
CA VAL A 60 -14.52 -16.22 -15.45
C VAL A 60 -15.90 -16.38 -16.09
N ALA A 61 -16.76 -15.37 -15.98
CA ALA A 61 -18.10 -15.40 -16.59
C ALA A 61 -18.06 -15.51 -18.13
N THR A 62 -17.05 -14.89 -18.77
CA THR A 62 -16.86 -14.94 -20.22
C THR A 62 -16.05 -16.15 -20.68
N LYS A 63 -15.59 -17.01 -19.76
CA LYS A 63 -14.70 -18.15 -20.04
C LYS A 63 -13.46 -17.74 -20.85
N ASN A 64 -12.87 -16.60 -20.50
CA ASN A 64 -11.67 -16.10 -21.14
C ASN A 64 -10.43 -16.82 -20.58
N GLU A 65 -9.53 -17.27 -21.45
CA GLU A 65 -8.28 -17.96 -21.09
C GLU A 65 -7.31 -17.08 -20.26
N ALA A 66 -7.52 -15.76 -20.24
CA ALA A 66 -6.80 -14.83 -19.36
C ALA A 66 -7.31 -14.81 -17.91
N ALA A 67 -8.38 -15.56 -17.60
CA ALA A 67 -8.79 -15.77 -16.22
C ALA A 67 -7.68 -16.49 -15.44
N PRO A 68 -7.40 -16.10 -14.19
CA PRO A 68 -6.44 -16.82 -13.37
C PRO A 68 -6.91 -18.26 -13.15
N ALA A 69 -5.96 -19.21 -13.12
CA ALA A 69 -6.27 -20.57 -12.69
C ALA A 69 -6.78 -20.55 -11.25
N SER A 70 -7.77 -21.40 -10.94
CA SER A 70 -8.36 -21.49 -9.60
C SER A 70 -7.28 -21.72 -8.54
N GLY A 71 -7.21 -20.86 -7.52
CA GLY A 71 -6.24 -20.93 -6.43
C GLY A 71 -4.83 -20.49 -6.81
N ALA A 72 -4.58 -20.07 -8.05
CA ALA A 72 -3.29 -19.52 -8.43
C ALA A 72 -3.16 -18.07 -7.96
N ALA A 73 -2.03 -17.78 -7.32
CA ALA A 73 -1.65 -16.41 -6.99
C ALA A 73 -1.29 -15.63 -8.25
N PHE A 74 -1.74 -14.39 -8.32
CA PHE A 74 -1.37 -13.43 -9.35
C PHE A 74 -1.09 -12.06 -8.71
N ASP A 75 -0.12 -11.34 -9.27
CA ASP A 75 0.28 -10.02 -8.77
C ASP A 75 -0.58 -8.94 -9.39
N VAL A 76 -1.02 -8.00 -8.55
CA VAL A 76 -1.82 -6.82 -8.94
C VAL A 76 -0.96 -5.55 -8.98
N GLY A 77 0.31 -5.65 -8.59
CA GLY A 77 1.16 -4.51 -8.26
C GLY A 77 0.89 -3.98 -6.86
N ASP A 78 1.64 -2.97 -6.45
CA ASP A 78 1.56 -2.37 -5.09
C ASP A 78 1.78 -3.38 -3.94
N ASP A 79 2.63 -4.39 -4.17
CA ASP A 79 2.91 -5.47 -3.20
C ASP A 79 1.64 -6.22 -2.78
N LEU A 80 0.70 -6.37 -3.72
CA LEU A 80 -0.60 -6.99 -3.50
C LEU A 80 -0.74 -8.23 -4.38
N SER A 81 -0.72 -9.39 -3.75
CA SER A 81 -0.94 -10.67 -4.40
C SER A 81 -2.37 -11.14 -4.18
N CYS A 82 -3.04 -11.63 -5.21
CA CYS A 82 -4.43 -12.10 -5.12
C CYS A 82 -4.57 -13.53 -5.58
N THR A 83 -5.53 -14.24 -4.99
CA THR A 83 -5.94 -15.58 -5.35
C THR A 83 -7.44 -15.60 -5.59
N ALA A 84 -7.86 -16.30 -6.64
CA ALA A 84 -9.26 -16.49 -6.95
C ALA A 84 -9.59 -17.98 -6.91
N THR A 85 -10.48 -18.39 -6.02
CA THR A 85 -11.04 -19.75 -6.03
C THR A 85 -12.23 -19.74 -6.98
N ILE A 86 -12.18 -20.61 -8.00
CA ILE A 86 -13.22 -20.71 -9.02
C ILE A 86 -13.86 -22.08 -8.88
N THR A 87 -15.17 -22.12 -8.72
CA THR A 87 -15.96 -23.35 -8.60
C THR A 87 -17.15 -23.25 -9.54
N ASP A 88 -17.37 -24.27 -10.37
CA ASP A 88 -18.47 -24.35 -11.33
C ASP A 88 -18.61 -23.11 -12.25
N GLY A 89 -17.50 -22.46 -12.60
CA GLY A 89 -17.48 -21.28 -13.46
C GLY A 89 -17.91 -19.99 -12.76
N VAL A 90 -17.84 -19.94 -11.43
CA VAL A 90 -18.08 -18.74 -10.60
C VAL A 90 -16.88 -18.55 -9.65
N VAL A 91 -16.53 -17.30 -9.35
CA VAL A 91 -15.55 -16.96 -8.31
C VAL A 91 -16.21 -17.15 -6.94
N SER A 92 -15.81 -18.20 -6.22
CA SER A 92 -16.38 -18.58 -4.91
C SER A 92 -15.64 -17.95 -3.73
N ASP A 93 -14.38 -17.58 -3.92
CA ASP A 93 -13.61 -16.82 -2.95
C ASP A 93 -12.54 -16.00 -3.68
N PHE A 94 -12.30 -14.78 -3.21
CA PHE A 94 -11.26 -13.92 -3.74
C PHE A 94 -10.53 -13.25 -2.58
N VAL A 95 -9.24 -13.56 -2.45
CA VAL A 95 -8.40 -13.08 -1.34
C VAL A 95 -7.18 -12.39 -1.91
N CYS A 96 -6.96 -11.16 -1.48
CA CYS A 96 -5.75 -10.41 -1.75
C CYS A 96 -4.97 -10.17 -0.47
N GLU A 97 -3.67 -10.39 -0.50
CA GLU A 97 -2.79 -10.27 0.66
C GLU A 97 -1.54 -9.45 0.28
N SER A 98 -1.19 -8.55 1.19
CA SER A 98 0.03 -7.77 1.23
C SER A 98 0.65 -7.85 2.62
N ASP A 99 1.86 -7.30 2.79
CA ASP A 99 2.51 -7.18 4.09
C ASP A 99 1.71 -6.31 5.10
N LEU A 100 0.78 -5.49 4.61
CA LEU A 100 0.03 -4.52 5.40
C LEU A 100 -1.40 -4.95 5.72
N ALA A 101 -2.04 -5.72 4.83
CA ALA A 101 -3.45 -6.08 4.98
C ALA A 101 -3.86 -7.30 4.14
N THR A 102 -4.90 -7.98 4.60
CA THR A 102 -5.61 -9.01 3.82
C THR A 102 -7.02 -8.51 3.50
N PHE A 103 -7.39 -8.56 2.23
CA PHE A 103 -8.70 -8.20 1.71
C PHE A 103 -9.39 -9.45 1.17
N SER A 104 -10.53 -9.82 1.73
CA SER A 104 -11.29 -11.00 1.30
C SER A 104 -12.68 -10.58 0.81
N TYR A 105 -13.09 -11.18 -0.30
CA TYR A 105 -14.37 -10.97 -0.96
C TYR A 105 -15.03 -12.34 -1.14
N PRO A 106 -15.84 -12.78 -0.17
CA PRO A 106 -16.53 -14.07 -0.25
C PRO A 106 -17.61 -14.05 -1.35
N ASP A 107 -18.02 -15.25 -1.78
CA ASP A 107 -19.04 -15.49 -2.80
C ASP A 107 -20.25 -14.53 -2.73
N PHE A 108 -20.39 -13.68 -3.75
CA PHE A 108 -21.51 -12.76 -3.90
C PHE A 108 -22.88 -13.47 -4.01
N SER A 109 -22.90 -14.76 -4.35
CA SER A 109 -24.12 -15.59 -4.37
C SER A 109 -24.70 -15.82 -2.96
N ALA A 110 -23.84 -15.88 -1.93
CA ALA A 110 -24.26 -16.18 -0.56
C ALA A 110 -24.87 -14.96 0.17
N ASP A 111 -24.53 -13.74 -0.24
CA ASP A 111 -24.94 -12.49 0.42
C ASP A 111 -26.29 -11.93 -0.09
N ARG A 112 -26.98 -12.67 -0.99
CA ARG A 112 -28.31 -12.32 -1.54
C ARG A 112 -29.46 -13.09 -0.89
N LYS A 113 -29.45 -13.27 0.44
CA LYS A 113 -30.62 -13.73 1.20
C LYS A 113 -31.20 -12.63 2.08
#